data_AF-A0A949QG21-F1
#
_entry.id   AF-A0A949QG21-F1
#
_cell.length_a   1.000
_cell.length_b   1.000
_cell.length_c   1.000
_cell.angle_alpha   90.00
_cell.angle_beta   90.00
_cell.angle_gamma   90.00
#
_symmetry.space_group_name_H-M   'P 1'
#
loop_
_entity.id
_entity.type
_entity.pdbx_description
1 polymer ?
#
loop_
_entity_poly.entity_id
_entity_poly.type
_entity_poly.pdbx_seq_one_letter_code
_entity_poly.pdbx_strand_id
1 'polypeptide(L)'
;MRGDLTIRKVKTASGATAVQVVRNEGKKRAIIKHIGSAHSERECDLLMTEAESYAEAHRRQPNMFAGVLAPAIPAPQLDLSHAKLVSVTHQFSRNVLLACARKCGLGGLPELYLDLALMRIIDPTSKLRTLELLLRYFNVSYIERTAYRMLSRLLEYQEEIETAAIKTARNDLKENFCLVLYDVTTLYFESFKEYDFQKPGFSKDNKPQQPQIVIGLITTRSGFPVMHEVFEGNTFEGHTMLDVVHRFQERVGKTKPVIVADAAMLSKDNMQKLEEEKYSYIVGARLANTSIRFIEQIHKELPLRMHKSTTADGRLFIQFI
;
A
#
# COMPACT_ATOMS: atom_id res chain seq x y z
N MET A 1 -55.35 14.72 -42.74
CA MET A 1 -54.05 14.13 -42.29
C MET A 1 -54.31 12.76 -41.69
N ARG A 2 -53.63 11.73 -42.20
CA ARG A 2 -53.80 10.31 -41.83
C ARG A 2 -52.80 9.93 -40.73
N GLY A 3 -53.31 9.49 -39.59
CA GLY A 3 -52.73 8.50 -38.67
C GLY A 3 -51.33 8.76 -38.09
N ASP A 4 -51.18 9.78 -37.25
CA ASP A 4 -50.08 9.79 -36.27
C ASP A 4 -50.35 8.80 -35.13
N LEU A 5 -49.25 8.25 -34.58
CA LEU A 5 -49.30 7.36 -33.42
C LEU A 5 -49.61 8.19 -32.17
N THR A 6 -50.61 7.75 -31.42
CA THR A 6 -51.05 8.37 -30.16
C THR A 6 -51.02 7.33 -29.05
N ILE A 7 -50.80 7.78 -27.82
CA ILE A 7 -50.72 6.91 -26.65
C ILE A 7 -52.03 7.01 -25.90
N ARG A 8 -52.55 5.86 -25.45
CA ARG A 8 -53.73 5.81 -24.59
C ARG A 8 -53.47 5.02 -23.31
N LYS A 9 -54.11 5.46 -22.24
CA LYS A 9 -54.25 4.74 -20.97
C LYS A 9 -55.65 4.14 -20.90
N VAL A 10 -55.76 2.85 -20.59
CA VAL A 10 -57.05 2.15 -20.43
C VAL A 10 -57.03 1.33 -19.15
N LYS A 11 -58.06 1.46 -18.31
CA LYS A 11 -58.23 0.58 -17.16
C LYS A 11 -58.68 -0.80 -17.63
N THR A 12 -57.95 -1.84 -17.21
CA THR A 12 -58.29 -3.23 -17.50
C THR A 12 -59.32 -3.75 -16.50
N ALA A 13 -59.97 -4.87 -16.81
CA ALA A 13 -60.89 -5.55 -15.89
C ALA A 13 -60.21 -6.02 -14.59
N SER A 14 -58.87 -6.15 -14.59
CA SER A 14 -58.06 -6.48 -13.41
C SER A 14 -57.68 -5.27 -12.55
N GLY A 15 -58.14 -4.06 -12.88
CA GLY A 15 -57.84 -2.83 -12.15
C GLY A 15 -56.49 -2.18 -12.49
N ALA A 16 -55.70 -2.80 -13.37
CA ALA A 16 -54.45 -2.22 -13.88
C ALA A 16 -54.70 -1.14 -14.94
N THR A 17 -53.73 -0.25 -15.15
CA THR A 17 -53.75 0.73 -16.23
C THR A 17 -52.86 0.25 -17.38
N ALA A 18 -53.47 -0.17 -18.48
CA ALA A 18 -52.76 -0.57 -19.69
C ALA A 18 -52.35 0.66 -20.53
N VAL A 19 -51.08 0.70 -20.93
CA VAL A 19 -50.54 1.74 -21.83
C VAL A 19 -50.37 1.16 -23.22
N GLN A 20 -50.99 1.80 -24.21
CA GLN A 20 -51.06 1.30 -25.60
C GLN A 20 -50.76 2.41 -26.60
N VAL A 21 -50.01 2.07 -27.63
CA VAL A 21 -49.78 2.93 -28.80
C VAL A 21 -50.80 2.56 -29.87
N VAL A 22 -51.58 3.54 -30.32
CA VAL A 22 -52.69 3.37 -31.26
C VAL A 22 -52.55 4.29 -32.47
N ARG A 23 -53.05 3.84 -33.61
CA ARG A 23 -53.15 4.62 -34.85
C ARG A 23 -54.61 4.88 -35.18
N ASN A 24 -54.93 6.13 -35.47
CA ASN A 24 -56.27 6.52 -35.91
C ASN A 24 -56.36 6.46 -37.45
N GLU A 25 -57.13 5.52 -37.97
CA GLU A 25 -57.43 5.37 -39.40
C GLU A 25 -58.90 5.73 -39.64
N GLY A 26 -59.17 7.02 -39.84
CA GLY A 26 -60.53 7.55 -39.96
C GLY A 26 -61.33 7.40 -38.66
N LYS A 27 -62.49 6.74 -38.71
CA LYS A 27 -63.33 6.45 -37.51
C LYS A 27 -62.90 5.19 -36.75
N LYS A 28 -61.94 4.41 -37.27
CA LYS A 28 -61.46 3.18 -36.64
C LYS A 28 -60.10 3.40 -35.97
N ARG A 29 -59.92 2.83 -34.78
CA ARG A 29 -58.67 2.89 -34.02
C ARG A 29 -58.02 1.51 -34.04
N ALA A 30 -56.78 1.43 -34.52
CA ALA A 30 -55.99 0.21 -34.51
C ALA A 30 -54.95 0.26 -33.38
N ILE A 31 -54.85 -0.79 -32.59
CA ILE A 31 -53.79 -0.93 -31.57
C ILE A 31 -52.53 -1.41 -32.30
N ILE A 32 -51.47 -0.62 -32.24
CA ILE A 32 -50.20 -0.92 -32.90
C ILE A 32 -49.30 -1.73 -31.96
N LYS A 33 -49.23 -1.31 -30.70
CA LYS A 33 -48.43 -2.01 -29.68
C LYS A 33 -49.03 -1.82 -28.30
N HIS A 34 -49.09 -2.90 -27.54
CA HIS A 34 -49.31 -2.87 -26.10
C HIS A 34 -47.95 -2.82 -25.42
N ILE A 35 -47.72 -1.79 -24.61
CA ILE A 35 -46.42 -1.57 -23.94
C ILE A 35 -46.38 -2.33 -22.62
N GLY A 36 -47.44 -2.23 -21.82
CA GLY A 36 -47.57 -2.97 -20.56
C GLY A 36 -48.81 -2.56 -19.77
N SER A 37 -48.99 -3.17 -18.60
CA SER A 37 -50.05 -2.82 -17.64
C SER A 37 -49.43 -2.48 -16.29
N ALA A 38 -49.76 -1.32 -15.75
CA ALA A 38 -49.25 -0.81 -14.48
C ALA A 38 -50.27 -0.97 -13.35
N HIS A 39 -49.80 -1.34 -12.16
CA HIS A 39 -50.58 -1.41 -10.93
C HIS A 39 -50.30 -0.22 -9.99
N SER A 40 -49.28 0.59 -10.29
CA SER A 40 -48.94 1.82 -9.57
C SER A 40 -48.80 3.02 -10.53
N GLU A 41 -48.89 4.23 -9.98
CA GLU A 41 -48.72 5.47 -10.75
C GLU A 41 -47.30 5.58 -11.34
N ARG A 42 -46.28 5.19 -10.56
CA ARG A 42 -44.87 5.17 -11.01
C ARG A 42 -44.62 4.20 -12.17
N GLU A 43 -45.17 2.99 -12.11
CA GLU A 43 -45.09 2.04 -13.23
C GLU A 43 -45.78 2.60 -14.48
N CYS A 44 -46.90 3.31 -14.30
CA CYS A 44 -47.64 3.92 -15.40
C CYS A 44 -46.79 4.99 -16.11
N ASP A 45 -46.05 5.80 -15.36
CA ASP A 45 -45.20 6.85 -15.91
C ASP A 45 -44.00 6.28 -16.70
N LEU A 46 -43.40 5.18 -16.22
CA LEU A 46 -42.34 4.46 -16.94
C LEU A 46 -42.88 3.89 -18.27
N LEU A 47 -44.04 3.23 -18.25
CA LEU A 47 -44.67 2.69 -19.45
C LEU A 47 -45.08 3.79 -20.44
N MET A 48 -45.45 4.98 -19.95
CA MET A 48 -45.73 6.13 -20.81
C MET A 48 -44.48 6.63 -21.53
N THR A 49 -43.34 6.69 -20.83
CA THR A 49 -42.06 7.11 -21.41
C THR A 49 -41.60 6.13 -22.50
N GLU A 50 -41.79 4.83 -22.27
CA GLU A 50 -41.52 3.80 -23.28
C GLU A 50 -42.48 3.88 -24.47
N ALA A 51 -43.76 4.18 -24.23
CA ALA A 51 -44.76 4.37 -25.27
C ALA A 51 -44.44 5.60 -26.15
N GLU A 52 -43.95 6.68 -25.57
CA GLU A 52 -43.49 7.89 -26.26
C GLU A 52 -42.28 7.60 -27.15
N SER A 53 -41.25 6.96 -26.59
CA SER A 53 -40.07 6.53 -27.34
C SER A 53 -40.45 5.62 -28.52
N TYR A 54 -41.36 4.66 -28.31
CA TYR A 54 -41.83 3.78 -29.38
C TYR A 54 -42.62 4.53 -30.45
N ALA A 55 -43.48 5.46 -30.05
CA ALA A 55 -44.27 6.26 -30.99
C ALA A 55 -43.38 7.15 -31.85
N GLU A 56 -42.36 7.80 -31.27
CA GLU A 56 -41.41 8.63 -32.01
C GLU A 56 -40.60 7.83 -33.02
N ALA A 57 -40.08 6.65 -32.63
CA ALA A 57 -39.32 5.78 -33.52
C ALA A 57 -40.12 5.24 -34.73
N HIS A 58 -41.45 5.18 -34.61
CA HIS A 58 -42.35 4.58 -35.62
C HIS A 58 -43.29 5.60 -36.29
N ARG A 59 -43.06 6.90 -36.08
CA ARG A 59 -43.80 7.96 -36.79
C ARG A 59 -43.34 8.05 -38.25
N ARG A 60 -44.29 8.34 -39.15
CA ARG A 60 -44.02 8.52 -40.59
C ARG A 60 -43.34 9.85 -40.89
N GLN A 61 -43.56 10.86 -40.06
CA GLN A 61 -42.83 12.13 -40.10
C GLN A 61 -42.02 12.25 -38.81
N PRO A 62 -40.67 12.30 -38.90
CA PRO A 62 -39.85 12.56 -37.73
C PRO A 62 -40.17 13.96 -37.18
N ASN A 63 -40.21 14.08 -35.86
CA ASN A 63 -40.46 15.35 -35.19
C ASN A 63 -39.27 16.30 -35.46
N MET A 64 -39.50 17.49 -36.01
CA MET A 64 -38.43 18.45 -36.35
C MET A 64 -37.63 18.93 -35.13
N PHE A 65 -38.13 18.67 -33.91
CA PHE A 65 -37.48 18.99 -32.63
C PHE A 65 -36.97 17.75 -31.87
N ALA A 66 -36.95 16.56 -32.48
CA ALA A 66 -36.52 15.32 -31.82
C ALA A 66 -35.09 15.39 -31.26
N GLY A 67 -34.20 16.21 -31.83
CA GLY A 67 -32.83 16.40 -31.34
C GLY A 67 -32.68 17.40 -30.18
N VAL A 68 -33.65 18.29 -29.95
CA VAL A 68 -33.62 19.31 -28.89
C VAL A 68 -34.39 18.84 -27.65
N LEU A 69 -35.38 17.96 -27.85
CA LEU A 69 -36.18 17.31 -26.81
C LEU A 69 -35.86 15.83 -26.62
N ALA A 70 -34.83 15.29 -27.30
CA ALA A 70 -34.34 13.95 -27.00
C ALA A 70 -34.04 13.92 -25.49
N PRO A 71 -34.74 13.09 -24.69
CA PRO A 71 -34.24 12.83 -23.35
C PRO A 71 -32.83 12.31 -23.58
N ALA A 72 -31.83 13.02 -23.04
CA ALA A 72 -30.47 12.55 -22.98
C ALA A 72 -30.56 11.06 -22.65
N ILE A 73 -30.08 10.18 -23.56
CA ILE A 73 -30.18 8.71 -23.46
C ILE A 73 -30.26 8.38 -21.98
N PRO A 74 -31.43 7.96 -21.44
CA PRO A 74 -31.60 7.94 -20.01
C PRO A 74 -30.47 7.09 -19.48
N ALA A 75 -29.54 7.73 -18.77
CA ALA A 75 -28.42 7.04 -18.15
C ALA A 75 -29.05 5.85 -17.43
N PRO A 76 -28.56 4.62 -17.66
CA PRO A 76 -29.26 3.40 -17.26
C PRO A 76 -29.83 3.59 -15.86
N GLN A 77 -31.14 3.76 -15.77
CA GLN A 77 -31.80 4.04 -14.50
C GLN A 77 -31.75 2.74 -13.74
N LEU A 78 -30.75 2.61 -12.88
CA LEU A 78 -30.62 1.47 -11.99
C LEU A 78 -31.80 1.53 -11.03
N ASP A 79 -32.80 0.68 -11.24
CA ASP A 79 -33.90 0.54 -10.31
C ASP A 79 -33.40 -0.17 -9.04
N LEU A 80 -33.11 0.63 -8.02
CA LEU A 80 -32.63 0.15 -6.72
C LEU A 80 -33.74 -0.50 -5.88
N SER A 81 -35.01 -0.41 -6.28
CA SER A 81 -36.12 -1.02 -5.51
C SER A 81 -36.08 -2.55 -5.50
N HIS A 82 -35.42 -3.14 -6.51
CA HIS A 82 -35.14 -4.57 -6.60
C HIS A 82 -33.70 -4.94 -6.21
N ALA A 83 -32.88 -3.95 -5.81
CA ALA A 83 -31.51 -4.22 -5.37
C ALA A 83 -31.49 -4.82 -3.97
N LYS A 84 -30.79 -5.96 -3.82
CA LYS A 84 -30.51 -6.57 -2.53
C LYS A 84 -29.05 -6.36 -2.17
N LEU A 85 -28.78 -5.85 -0.97
CA LEU A 85 -27.43 -5.84 -0.42
C LEU A 85 -26.98 -7.29 -0.21
N VAL A 86 -26.05 -7.76 -1.04
CA VAL A 86 -25.47 -9.11 -0.93
C VAL A 86 -24.39 -9.15 0.14
N SER A 87 -23.49 -8.17 0.13
CA SER A 87 -22.41 -8.03 1.10
C SER A 87 -21.82 -6.61 1.07
N VAL A 88 -21.08 -6.25 2.12
CA VAL A 88 -20.21 -5.07 2.16
C VAL A 88 -18.79 -5.59 2.24
N THR A 89 -17.94 -5.17 1.31
CA THR A 89 -16.52 -5.52 1.31
C THR A 89 -15.67 -4.26 1.32
N HIS A 90 -14.45 -4.40 1.82
CA HIS A 90 -13.46 -3.33 1.82
C HIS A 90 -12.59 -3.39 0.56
N GLN A 91 -13.12 -3.88 -0.57
CA GLN A 91 -12.33 -4.16 -1.77
C GLN A 91 -11.59 -2.93 -2.30
N PHE A 92 -12.14 -1.73 -2.10
CA PHE A 92 -11.47 -0.50 -2.47
C PHE A 92 -10.12 -0.33 -1.78
N SER A 93 -10.02 -0.54 -0.46
CA SER A 93 -8.75 -0.39 0.27
C SER A 93 -7.73 -1.43 -0.17
N ARG A 94 -8.14 -2.69 -0.38
CA ARG A 94 -7.28 -3.73 -0.95
C ARG A 94 -6.77 -3.33 -2.33
N ASN A 95 -7.64 -2.91 -3.23
CA ASN A 95 -7.26 -2.53 -4.59
C ASN A 95 -6.27 -1.36 -4.61
N VAL A 96 -6.48 -0.34 -3.76
CA VAL A 96 -5.58 0.81 -3.63
C VAL A 96 -4.21 0.38 -3.13
N LEU A 97 -4.14 -0.37 -2.03
CA LEU A 97 -2.87 -0.82 -1.46
C LEU A 97 -2.12 -1.79 -2.39
N LEU A 98 -2.81 -2.67 -3.11
CA LEU A 98 -2.19 -3.51 -4.15
C LEU A 98 -1.71 -2.68 -5.36
N ALA A 99 -2.40 -1.58 -5.70
CA ALA A 99 -1.90 -0.65 -6.70
C ALA A 99 -0.63 0.08 -6.21
N CYS A 100 -0.58 0.48 -4.94
CA CYS A 100 0.64 1.02 -4.33
C CYS A 100 1.79 0.00 -4.38
N ALA A 101 1.56 -1.25 -3.98
CA ALA A 101 2.57 -2.30 -4.02
C ALA A 101 3.11 -2.52 -5.45
N ARG A 102 2.22 -2.54 -6.45
CA ARG A 102 2.62 -2.62 -7.87
C ARG A 102 3.46 -1.42 -8.31
N LYS A 103 3.09 -0.20 -7.88
CA LYS A 103 3.88 1.01 -8.16
C LYS A 103 5.28 0.91 -7.56
N CYS A 104 5.42 0.32 -6.37
CA CYS A 104 6.70 0.05 -5.74
C CYS A 104 7.46 -1.14 -6.34
N GLY A 105 7.00 -1.72 -7.46
CA GLY A 105 7.67 -2.84 -8.13
C GLY A 105 7.44 -4.21 -7.49
N LEU A 106 6.50 -4.34 -6.54
CA LEU A 106 6.21 -5.60 -5.84
C LEU A 106 5.10 -6.43 -6.51
N GLY A 107 4.67 -6.03 -7.71
CA GLY A 107 3.56 -6.66 -8.42
C GLY A 107 3.79 -8.11 -8.87
N GLY A 108 5.06 -8.55 -8.93
CA GLY A 108 5.44 -9.91 -9.32
C GLY A 108 5.35 -10.93 -8.17
N LEU A 109 5.22 -10.46 -6.93
CA LEU A 109 5.12 -11.34 -5.77
C LEU A 109 3.78 -12.09 -5.75
N PRO A 110 3.75 -13.33 -5.21
CA PRO A 110 2.50 -14.01 -4.92
C PRO A 110 1.52 -13.15 -4.11
N GLU A 111 0.24 -13.14 -4.51
CA GLU A 111 -0.79 -12.29 -3.87
C GLU A 111 -0.86 -12.49 -2.36
N LEU A 112 -0.65 -13.72 -1.87
CA LEU A 112 -0.63 -14.01 -0.43
C LEU A 112 0.35 -13.10 0.31
N TYR A 113 1.56 -12.87 -0.21
CA TYR A 113 2.55 -12.03 0.47
C TYR A 113 2.12 -10.56 0.50
N LEU A 114 1.54 -10.09 -0.61
CA LEU A 114 0.98 -8.74 -0.70
C LEU A 114 -0.19 -8.55 0.26
N ASP A 115 -1.08 -9.53 0.37
CA ASP A 115 -2.21 -9.51 1.29
C ASP A 115 -1.77 -9.58 2.75
N LEU A 116 -0.75 -10.39 3.07
CA LEU A 116 -0.17 -10.43 4.41
C LEU A 116 0.51 -9.11 4.79
N ALA A 117 1.20 -8.45 3.85
CA ALA A 117 1.81 -7.14 4.06
C ALA A 117 0.75 -6.03 4.22
N LEU A 118 -0.26 -6.03 3.36
CA LEU A 118 -1.43 -5.17 3.45
C LEU A 118 -2.12 -5.29 4.81
N MET A 119 -2.34 -6.52 5.30
CA MET A 119 -3.00 -6.72 6.57
C MET A 119 -2.15 -6.25 7.76
N ARG A 120 -0.82 -6.17 7.63
CA ARG A 120 0.02 -5.52 8.64
C ARG A 120 -0.19 -4.00 8.70
N ILE A 121 -0.62 -3.38 7.61
CA ILE A 121 -0.99 -1.95 7.56
C ILE A 121 -2.40 -1.74 8.12
N ILE A 122 -3.34 -2.63 7.79
CA ILE A 122 -4.76 -2.49 8.14
C ILE A 122 -5.06 -2.93 9.58
N ASP A 123 -4.71 -4.16 9.92
CA ASP A 123 -5.01 -4.77 11.22
C ASP A 123 -3.92 -5.81 11.57
N PRO A 124 -2.78 -5.36 12.15
CA PRO A 124 -1.63 -6.20 12.41
C PRO A 124 -1.93 -7.24 13.47
N THR A 125 -2.02 -8.50 13.05
CA THR A 125 -2.36 -9.65 13.91
C THR A 125 -1.55 -10.89 13.54
N SER A 126 -1.85 -12.04 14.16
CA SER A 126 -1.23 -13.33 13.85
C SER A 126 -1.58 -13.76 12.42
N LYS A 127 -0.70 -14.55 11.78
CA LYS A 127 -0.92 -15.00 10.38
C LYS A 127 -2.24 -15.77 10.24
N LEU A 128 -2.57 -16.62 11.21
CA LEU A 128 -3.85 -17.34 11.23
C LEU A 128 -5.04 -16.38 11.25
N ARG A 129 -5.05 -15.42 12.18
CA ARG A 129 -6.12 -14.42 12.27
C ARG A 129 -6.19 -13.54 11.03
N THR A 130 -5.05 -13.23 10.42
CA THR A 130 -4.98 -12.50 9.15
C THR A 130 -5.76 -13.22 8.04
N LEU A 131 -5.67 -14.55 7.93
CA LEU A 131 -6.43 -15.31 6.92
C LEU A 131 -7.95 -15.20 7.13
N GLU A 132 -8.41 -15.23 8.38
CA GLU A 132 -9.83 -15.04 8.72
C GLU A 132 -10.31 -13.62 8.37
N LEU A 133 -9.49 -12.61 8.65
CA LEU A 133 -9.81 -11.21 8.34
C LEU A 133 -9.81 -10.94 6.83
N LEU A 134 -8.92 -11.57 6.07
CA LEU A 134 -8.92 -11.47 4.60
C LEU A 134 -10.24 -11.99 4.01
N LEU A 135 -10.75 -13.11 4.52
CA LEU A 135 -12.04 -13.64 4.12
C LEU A 135 -13.17 -12.69 4.51
N ARG A 136 -13.16 -12.17 5.75
CA ARG A 136 -14.21 -11.29 6.25
C ARG A 136 -14.25 -9.94 5.52
N TYR A 137 -13.11 -9.30 5.30
CA TYR A 137 -13.04 -7.95 4.77
C TYR A 137 -13.03 -7.89 3.24
N PHE A 138 -12.42 -8.87 2.58
CA PHE A 138 -12.18 -8.83 1.14
C PHE A 138 -12.71 -10.06 0.40
N ASN A 139 -13.34 -11.01 1.11
CA ASN A 139 -13.78 -12.28 0.53
C ASN A 139 -12.63 -13.07 -0.14
N VAL A 140 -11.41 -12.91 0.39
CA VAL A 140 -10.21 -13.62 -0.08
C VAL A 140 -9.93 -14.79 0.87
N SER A 141 -9.85 -16.00 0.32
CA SER A 141 -9.61 -17.21 1.10
C SER A 141 -8.30 -17.87 0.71
N TYR A 142 -7.52 -18.25 1.73
CA TYR A 142 -6.31 -19.04 1.57
C TYR A 142 -6.40 -20.29 2.45
N ILE A 143 -5.93 -21.42 1.92
CA ILE A 143 -5.78 -22.63 2.72
C ILE A 143 -4.62 -22.41 3.70
N GLU A 144 -4.89 -22.50 4.99
CA GLU A 144 -3.91 -22.28 6.07
C GLU A 144 -2.60 -23.03 5.85
N ARG A 145 -2.67 -24.35 5.61
CA ARG A 145 -1.48 -25.19 5.35
C ARG A 145 -0.65 -24.67 4.19
N THR A 146 -1.30 -24.22 3.12
CA THR A 146 -0.61 -23.67 1.95
C THR A 146 0.03 -22.33 2.28
N ALA A 147 -0.66 -21.48 3.04
CA ALA A 147 -0.14 -20.18 3.44
C ALA A 147 1.15 -20.32 4.28
N TYR A 148 1.14 -21.20 5.29
CA TYR A 148 2.34 -21.45 6.11
C TYR A 148 3.49 -22.08 5.32
N ARG A 149 3.20 -22.97 4.36
CA ARG A 149 4.23 -23.52 3.47
C ARG A 149 4.82 -22.46 2.52
N MET A 150 4.03 -21.48 2.11
CA MET A 150 4.54 -20.38 1.29
C MET A 150 5.39 -19.41 2.11
N LEU A 151 5.07 -19.17 3.39
CA LEU A 151 5.86 -18.28 4.24
C LEU A 151 7.35 -18.67 4.31
N SER A 152 7.69 -19.96 4.35
CA SER A 152 9.09 -20.40 4.35
C SER A 152 9.83 -20.06 3.06
N ARG A 153 9.10 -19.89 1.95
CA ARG A 153 9.64 -19.52 0.64
C ARG A 153 9.73 -18.01 0.43
N LEU A 154 9.23 -17.20 1.36
CA LEU A 154 9.31 -15.73 1.26
C LEU A 154 10.76 -15.24 1.18
N LEU A 155 11.69 -15.96 1.81
CA LEU A 155 13.12 -15.65 1.77
C LEU A 155 13.69 -15.70 0.35
N GLU A 156 13.14 -16.53 -0.54
CA GLU A 156 13.53 -16.60 -1.96
C GLU A 156 13.31 -15.25 -2.68
N TYR A 157 12.44 -14.38 -2.15
CA TYR A 157 12.07 -13.09 -2.73
C TYR A 157 12.79 -11.90 -2.09
N GLN A 158 13.69 -12.10 -1.12
CA GLN A 158 14.37 -11.00 -0.42
C GLN A 158 15.10 -10.08 -1.40
N GLU A 159 15.88 -10.63 -2.32
CA GLU A 159 16.63 -9.85 -3.30
C GLU A 159 15.70 -9.03 -4.21
N GLU A 160 14.60 -9.62 -4.65
CA GLU A 160 13.58 -8.95 -5.47
C GLU A 160 12.93 -7.78 -4.72
N ILE A 161 12.54 -8.01 -3.45
CA ILE A 161 11.90 -7.00 -2.59
C ILE A 161 12.85 -5.83 -2.33
N GLU A 162 14.11 -6.10 -1.99
CA GLU A 162 15.11 -5.06 -1.73
C GLU A 162 15.45 -4.29 -3.01
N THR A 163 15.53 -4.98 -4.15
CA THR A 163 15.72 -4.32 -5.45
C THR A 163 14.55 -3.39 -5.78
N ALA A 164 13.32 -3.82 -5.50
CA ALA A 164 12.12 -3.01 -5.67
C ALA A 164 12.13 -1.78 -4.74
N ALA A 165 12.54 -1.96 -3.47
CA ALA A 165 12.68 -0.87 -2.50
C ALA A 165 13.73 0.17 -2.94
N ILE A 166 14.93 -0.28 -3.35
CA ILE A 166 16.00 0.59 -3.85
C ILE A 166 15.55 1.36 -5.09
N LYS A 167 14.88 0.69 -6.05
CA LYS A 167 14.35 1.33 -7.26
C LYS A 167 13.29 2.39 -6.91
N THR A 168 12.39 2.08 -5.98
CA THR A 168 11.37 3.02 -5.51
C THR A 168 12.02 4.25 -4.85
N ALA A 169 12.96 4.02 -3.94
CA ALA A 169 13.69 5.11 -3.28
C ALA A 169 14.42 6.01 -4.30
N ARG A 170 15.11 5.41 -5.28
CA ARG A 170 15.83 6.16 -6.32
C ARG A 170 14.91 6.92 -7.27
N ASN A 171 13.91 6.23 -7.82
CA ASN A 171 13.15 6.74 -8.95
C ASN A 171 11.96 7.60 -8.50
N ASP A 172 11.26 7.19 -7.44
CA ASP A 172 10.06 7.87 -6.97
C ASP A 172 10.36 8.85 -5.84
N LEU A 173 11.21 8.48 -4.88
CA LEU A 173 11.57 9.34 -3.74
C LEU A 173 12.80 10.22 -4.01
N LYS A 174 13.45 10.06 -5.17
CA LYS A 174 14.63 10.83 -5.61
C LYS A 174 15.83 10.74 -4.66
N GLU A 175 15.96 9.61 -3.97
CA GLU A 175 17.08 9.33 -3.09
C GLU A 175 18.34 9.00 -3.91
N ASN A 176 19.42 9.72 -3.64
CA ASN A 176 20.71 9.55 -4.32
C ASN A 176 21.67 8.62 -3.55
N PHE A 177 21.27 8.17 -2.36
CA PHE A 177 22.07 7.33 -1.46
C PHE A 177 23.44 7.92 -1.11
N CYS A 178 23.61 9.25 -1.13
CA CYS A 178 24.85 9.88 -0.67
C CYS A 178 25.04 9.72 0.85
N LEU A 179 23.94 9.55 1.59
CA LEU A 179 23.93 9.27 3.02
C LEU A 179 22.91 8.18 3.31
N VAL A 180 23.30 7.22 4.15
CA VAL A 180 22.43 6.15 4.62
C VAL A 180 22.49 6.04 6.14
N LEU A 181 21.37 5.64 6.75
CA LEU A 181 21.32 5.34 8.17
C LEU A 181 21.40 3.83 8.33
N TYR A 182 22.29 3.38 9.20
CA TYR A 182 22.42 1.99 9.60
C TYR A 182 22.02 1.85 11.07
N ASP A 183 21.07 0.97 11.33
CA ASP A 183 20.63 0.63 12.68
C ASP A 183 20.57 -0.89 12.86
N VAL A 184 20.76 -1.33 14.09
CA VAL A 184 20.75 -2.74 14.47
C VAL A 184 19.79 -2.93 15.63
N THR A 185 18.77 -3.76 15.40
CA THR A 185 17.80 -4.16 16.43
C THR A 185 17.94 -5.64 16.74
N THR A 186 17.74 -5.99 18.01
CA THR A 186 17.73 -7.39 18.47
C THR A 186 16.29 -7.83 18.72
N LEU A 187 15.93 -9.01 18.24
CA LEU A 187 14.67 -9.66 18.61
C LEU A 187 15.00 -10.89 19.46
N TYR A 188 14.32 -11.03 20.60
CA TYR A 188 14.42 -12.23 21.43
C TYR A 188 13.15 -13.08 21.30
N PHE A 189 13.32 -14.37 21.57
CA PHE A 189 12.22 -15.34 21.59
C PHE A 189 12.08 -15.90 23.00
N GLU A 190 10.85 -15.96 23.50
CA GLU A 190 10.55 -16.63 24.77
C GLU A 190 10.52 -18.15 24.54
N SER A 191 11.72 -18.72 24.45
CA SER A 191 11.96 -20.14 24.21
C SER A 191 13.17 -20.59 25.02
N PHE A 192 13.13 -21.83 25.50
CA PHE A 192 14.28 -22.50 26.12
C PHE A 192 15.09 -23.31 25.11
N LYS A 193 14.68 -23.30 23.84
CA LYS A 193 15.35 -24.00 22.74
C LYS A 193 16.04 -22.98 21.84
N GLU A 194 17.31 -23.23 21.60
CA GLU A 194 18.04 -22.63 20.48
C GLU A 194 17.58 -23.27 19.17
N TYR A 195 17.59 -22.48 18.12
CA TYR A 195 17.33 -22.92 16.75
C TYR A 195 18.47 -22.38 15.87
N ASP A 196 18.36 -22.50 14.54
CA ASP A 196 19.43 -22.16 13.59
C ASP A 196 20.12 -20.79 13.88
N PHE A 197 19.41 -19.69 13.67
CA PHE A 197 19.91 -18.32 13.92
C PHE A 197 19.72 -17.86 15.38
N GLN A 198 18.88 -18.57 16.13
CA GLN A 198 18.34 -18.09 17.39
C GLN A 198 19.24 -18.54 18.54
N LYS A 199 20.23 -17.70 18.86
CA LYS A 199 21.27 -18.00 19.85
C LYS A 199 21.24 -16.99 21.00
N PRO A 200 21.51 -17.40 22.25
CA PRO A 200 21.64 -16.47 23.37
C PRO A 200 22.73 -15.44 23.09
N GLY A 201 22.43 -14.17 23.34
CA GLY A 201 23.27 -13.05 22.94
C GLY A 201 23.17 -11.86 23.87
N PHE A 202 23.90 -10.80 23.54
CA PHE A 202 23.89 -9.55 24.30
C PHE A 202 22.52 -8.88 24.16
N SER A 203 21.73 -8.91 25.23
CA SER A 203 20.36 -8.36 25.24
C SER A 203 20.36 -6.96 25.85
N LYS A 204 19.88 -5.96 25.09
CA LYS A 204 19.58 -4.61 25.60
C LYS A 204 18.46 -4.62 26.65
N ASP A 205 17.61 -5.65 26.64
CA ASP A 205 16.48 -5.85 27.55
C ASP A 205 16.80 -6.76 28.76
N ASN A 206 18.09 -7.04 29.00
CA ASN A 206 18.55 -7.84 30.14
C ASN A 206 18.01 -9.29 30.16
N LYS A 207 17.70 -9.86 28.98
CA LYS A 207 17.29 -11.28 28.80
C LYS A 207 18.37 -12.11 28.08
N PRO A 208 19.63 -12.17 28.58
CA PRO A 208 20.73 -12.81 27.87
C PRO A 208 20.56 -14.32 27.68
N GLN A 209 19.73 -14.98 28.50
CA GLN A 209 19.46 -16.42 28.41
C GLN A 209 18.39 -16.77 27.37
N GLN A 210 17.72 -15.78 26.79
CA GLN A 210 16.73 -16.03 25.74
C GLN A 210 17.42 -16.03 24.37
N PRO A 211 17.05 -16.98 23.48
CA PRO A 211 17.58 -17.02 22.14
C PRO A 211 17.18 -15.76 21.37
N GLN A 212 18.13 -15.20 20.63
CA GLN A 212 18.02 -13.91 19.97
C GLN A 212 18.41 -14.01 18.49
N ILE A 213 17.95 -13.05 17.71
CA ILE A 213 18.47 -12.72 16.38
C ILE A 213 18.79 -11.24 16.33
N VAL A 214 19.77 -10.89 15.51
CA VAL A 214 20.16 -9.50 15.26
C VAL A 214 19.71 -9.11 13.86
N ILE A 215 19.11 -7.95 13.69
CA ILE A 215 18.63 -7.44 12.40
C ILE A 215 19.33 -6.12 12.12
N GLY A 216 20.17 -6.10 11.09
CA GLY A 216 20.73 -4.87 10.54
C GLY A 216 19.80 -4.29 9.48
N LEU A 217 19.53 -2.99 9.55
CA LEU A 217 18.66 -2.29 8.62
C LEU A 217 19.38 -1.09 8.02
N ILE A 218 19.38 -0.99 6.70
CA ILE A 218 19.78 0.22 5.97
C ILE A 218 18.54 0.98 5.56
N THR A 219 18.53 2.26 5.88
CA THR A 219 17.50 3.21 5.44
C THR A 219 18.13 4.40 4.72
N THR A 220 17.31 5.06 3.90
CA THR A 220 17.67 6.35 3.29
C THR A 220 17.78 7.45 4.34
N ARG A 221 18.26 8.63 3.96
CA ARG A 221 18.26 9.81 4.83
C ARG A 221 16.86 10.16 5.38
N SER A 222 15.81 9.87 4.62
CA SER A 222 14.41 10.08 5.02
C SER A 222 13.83 8.96 5.89
N GLY A 223 14.61 7.91 6.19
CA GLY A 223 14.17 6.75 6.97
C GLY A 223 13.42 5.70 6.17
N PHE A 224 13.46 5.75 4.83
CA PHE A 224 12.84 4.71 3.99
C PHE A 224 13.72 3.44 3.99
N PRO A 225 13.20 2.27 4.39
CA PRO A 225 13.97 1.04 4.45
C PRO A 225 14.27 0.50 3.05
N VAL A 226 15.52 0.12 2.80
CA VAL A 226 15.98 -0.33 1.48
C VAL A 226 16.65 -1.69 1.47
N MET A 227 17.26 -2.09 2.57
CA MET A 227 17.93 -3.38 2.69
C MET A 227 17.97 -3.80 4.16
N HIS A 228 17.91 -5.11 4.42
CA HIS A 228 18.09 -5.65 5.75
C HIS A 228 18.91 -6.93 5.72
N GLU A 229 19.43 -7.32 6.88
CA GLU A 229 20.09 -8.61 7.06
C GLU A 229 19.81 -9.16 8.45
N VAL A 230 19.66 -10.48 8.53
CA VAL A 230 19.42 -11.20 9.78
C VAL A 230 20.67 -12.00 10.15
N PHE A 231 21.15 -11.83 11.37
CA PHE A 231 22.33 -12.48 11.91
C PHE A 231 21.98 -13.29 13.15
N GLU A 232 22.88 -14.20 13.51
CA GLU A 232 22.75 -14.97 14.75
C GLU A 232 22.78 -14.04 15.97
N GLY A 233 22.01 -14.36 17.02
CA GLY A 233 21.88 -13.51 18.21
C GLY A 233 23.18 -13.19 18.96
N ASN A 234 24.18 -14.06 18.87
CA ASN A 234 25.50 -13.88 19.46
C ASN A 234 26.49 -13.13 18.55
N THR A 235 26.06 -12.70 17.36
CA THR A 235 26.90 -11.91 16.45
C THR A 235 27.17 -10.55 17.07
N PHE A 236 28.45 -10.21 17.21
CA PHE A 236 28.82 -8.88 17.70
C PHE A 236 28.34 -7.81 16.71
N GLU A 237 27.60 -6.80 17.20
CA GLU A 237 27.00 -5.72 16.39
C GLU A 237 28.03 -5.05 15.46
N GLY A 238 29.30 -5.03 15.84
CA GLY A 238 30.35 -4.47 15.00
C GLY A 238 30.64 -5.29 13.72
N HIS A 239 30.58 -6.61 13.77
CA HIS A 239 30.96 -7.41 12.59
C HIS A 239 29.89 -7.39 11.47
N THR A 240 28.66 -6.99 11.78
CA THR A 240 27.55 -7.04 10.82
C THR A 240 27.55 -5.88 9.82
N MET A 241 28.01 -4.70 10.23
CA MET A 241 27.80 -3.47 9.46
C MET A 241 28.53 -3.46 8.11
N LEU A 242 29.81 -3.85 8.08
CA LEU A 242 30.61 -3.78 6.85
C LEU A 242 30.03 -4.67 5.75
N ASP A 243 29.65 -5.91 6.08
CA ASP A 243 29.07 -6.86 5.12
C ASP A 243 27.74 -6.34 4.55
N VAL A 244 26.90 -5.71 5.37
CA VAL A 244 25.63 -5.12 4.90
C VAL A 244 25.90 -3.91 4.00
N VAL A 245 26.83 -3.04 4.40
CA VAL A 245 27.23 -1.86 3.62
C VAL A 245 27.82 -2.25 2.27
N HIS A 246 28.65 -3.29 2.21
CA HIS A 246 29.24 -3.80 0.97
C HIS A 246 28.16 -4.27 -0.01
N ARG A 247 27.26 -5.15 0.45
CA ARG A 247 26.15 -5.64 -0.40
C ARG A 247 25.20 -4.51 -0.82
N PHE A 248 24.99 -3.53 0.06
CA PHE A 248 24.24 -2.34 -0.31
C PHE A 248 24.95 -1.55 -1.42
N GLN A 249 26.27 -1.30 -1.28
CA GLN A 249 27.06 -0.63 -2.30
C GLN A 249 26.99 -1.35 -3.65
N GLU A 250 27.10 -2.69 -3.67
CA GLU A 250 26.96 -3.48 -4.89
C GLU A 250 25.64 -3.23 -5.62
N ARG A 251 24.55 -3.04 -4.87
CA ARG A 251 23.21 -2.80 -5.43
C ARG A 251 22.95 -1.37 -5.85
N VAL A 252 23.48 -0.38 -5.12
CA VAL A 252 23.24 1.05 -5.43
C VAL A 252 24.26 1.63 -6.40
N GLY A 253 25.43 1.00 -6.57
CA GLY A 253 26.45 1.40 -7.52
C GLY A 253 27.73 1.91 -6.86
N LYS A 254 28.64 2.46 -7.67
CA LYS A 254 30.04 2.66 -7.27
C LYS A 254 30.29 3.76 -6.25
N THR A 255 29.37 4.71 -6.08
CA THR A 255 29.54 5.82 -5.13
C THR A 255 29.35 5.31 -3.70
N LYS A 256 30.35 5.56 -2.85
CA LYS A 256 30.29 5.17 -1.44
C LYS A 256 29.38 6.13 -0.67
N PRO A 257 28.36 5.63 0.05
CA PRO A 257 27.55 6.47 0.92
C PRO A 257 28.35 6.93 2.14
N VAL A 258 27.94 8.06 2.72
CA VAL A 258 28.25 8.41 4.10
C VAL A 258 27.36 7.57 5.01
N ILE A 259 27.96 6.79 5.90
CA ILE A 259 27.24 5.89 6.80
C ILE A 259 27.00 6.59 8.12
N VAL A 260 25.74 6.72 8.53
CA VAL A 260 25.37 7.20 9.86
C VAL A 260 24.96 6.02 10.72
N ALA A 261 25.63 5.82 11.85
CA ALA A 261 25.37 4.72 12.76
C ALA A 261 25.47 5.15 14.22
N ASP A 262 24.93 4.34 15.14
CA ASP A 262 25.17 4.53 16.56
C ASP A 262 26.65 4.23 16.89
N ALA A 263 27.23 5.06 17.76
CA ALA A 263 28.56 4.90 18.33
C ALA A 263 28.76 3.51 18.98
N ALA A 264 27.69 2.95 19.53
CA ALA A 264 27.74 1.62 20.14
C ALA A 264 28.03 0.50 19.14
N MET A 265 27.72 0.71 17.86
CA MET A 265 27.86 -0.27 16.79
C MET A 265 29.24 -0.22 16.12
N LEU A 266 30.01 0.85 16.35
CA LEU A 266 31.36 0.99 15.79
C LEU A 266 32.45 0.64 16.81
N SER A 267 33.03 -0.56 16.68
CA SER A 267 34.31 -0.86 17.29
C SER A 267 35.44 -0.06 16.63
N LYS A 268 36.60 0.04 17.30
CA LYS A 268 37.80 0.65 16.72
C LYS A 268 38.21 -0.03 15.41
N ASP A 269 38.15 -1.35 15.38
CA ASP A 269 38.50 -2.16 14.22
C ASP A 269 37.56 -1.87 13.03
N ASN A 270 36.26 -1.66 13.29
CA ASN A 270 35.32 -1.29 12.23
C ASN A 270 35.60 0.10 11.65
N MET A 271 35.89 1.08 12.52
CA MET A 271 36.24 2.43 12.07
C MET A 271 37.51 2.40 11.22
N GLN A 272 38.53 1.66 11.65
CA GLN A 272 39.75 1.50 10.87
C GLN A 272 39.48 0.85 9.50
N LYS A 273 38.68 -0.21 9.44
CA LYS A 273 38.29 -0.84 8.16
C LYS A 273 37.51 0.10 7.24
N LEU A 274 36.58 0.88 7.79
CA LEU A 274 35.87 1.90 7.03
C LEU A 274 36.84 2.92 6.42
N GLU A 275 37.84 3.36 7.19
CA GLU A 275 38.88 4.30 6.73
C GLU A 275 39.80 3.70 5.67
N GLU A 276 40.28 2.46 5.89
CA GLU A 276 41.10 1.71 4.93
C GLU A 276 40.37 1.54 3.59
N GLU A 277 39.08 1.26 3.66
CA GLU A 277 38.22 1.16 2.48
C GLU A 277 37.73 2.52 1.98
N LYS A 278 38.09 3.66 2.59
CA LYS A 278 37.69 5.00 2.16
C LYS A 278 36.17 5.26 2.21
N TYR A 279 35.47 4.65 3.15
CA TYR A 279 34.12 5.06 3.51
C TYR A 279 34.16 6.31 4.40
N SER A 280 33.16 7.18 4.23
CA SER A 280 32.91 8.27 5.16
C SER A 280 31.82 7.84 6.14
N TYR A 281 31.92 8.23 7.40
CA TYR A 281 30.95 7.87 8.43
C TYR A 281 30.70 8.99 9.42
N ILE A 282 29.51 8.98 10.02
CA ILE A 282 29.09 9.86 11.11
C ILE A 282 28.62 8.97 12.25
N VAL A 283 29.25 9.12 13.41
CA VAL A 283 28.84 8.43 14.64
C VAL A 283 28.84 9.36 15.83
N GLY A 284 28.01 9.04 16.81
CA GLY A 284 28.01 9.75 18.09
C GLY A 284 29.36 9.62 18.81
N ALA A 285 29.84 10.70 19.42
CA ALA A 285 31.02 10.61 20.27
C ALA A 285 30.63 10.17 21.69
N ARG A 286 31.29 9.12 22.22
CA ARG A 286 31.15 8.73 23.64
C ARG A 286 32.05 9.60 24.51
N LEU A 287 31.54 10.77 24.91
CA LEU A 287 32.31 11.78 25.66
C LEU A 287 32.67 11.36 27.10
N ALA A 288 31.94 10.40 27.68
CA ALA A 288 32.06 10.06 29.11
C ALA A 288 33.44 9.53 29.53
N ASN A 289 34.21 8.94 28.61
CA ASN A 289 35.55 8.40 28.87
C ASN A 289 36.66 9.16 28.11
N THR A 290 36.35 10.34 27.60
CA THR A 290 37.27 11.14 26.79
C THR A 290 37.94 12.21 27.64
N SER A 291 39.24 12.44 27.43
CA SER A 291 39.96 13.48 28.17
C SER A 291 39.42 14.88 27.80
N ILE A 292 39.29 15.75 28.80
CA ILE A 292 38.84 17.14 28.61
C ILE A 292 39.73 17.85 27.57
N ARG A 293 41.04 17.58 27.58
CA ARG A 293 42.00 18.12 26.59
C ARG A 293 41.65 17.73 25.15
N PHE A 294 41.19 16.51 24.91
CA PHE A 294 40.79 16.08 23.57
C PHE A 294 39.50 16.77 23.12
N ILE A 295 38.55 16.99 24.03
CA ILE A 295 37.33 17.75 23.75
C ILE A 295 37.67 19.21 23.41
N GLU A 296 38.58 19.83 24.17
CA GLU A 296 39.06 21.19 23.91
C GLU A 296 39.82 21.30 22.59
N GLN A 297 40.63 20.29 22.24
CA GLN A 297 41.33 20.22 20.96
C GLN A 297 40.33 20.16 19.79
N ILE A 298 39.34 19.27 19.86
CA ILE A 298 38.26 19.20 18.86
C ILE A 298 37.54 20.54 18.77
N HIS A 299 37.22 21.17 19.90
CA HIS A 299 36.56 22.48 19.93
C HIS A 299 37.36 23.57 19.22
N LYS A 300 38.70 23.52 19.32
CA LYS A 300 39.63 24.48 18.72
C LYS A 300 39.85 24.24 17.21
N GLU A 301 39.83 22.98 16.78
CA GLU A 301 40.07 22.58 15.39
C GLU A 301 38.79 22.63 14.52
N LEU A 302 37.59 22.63 15.13
CA LEU A 302 36.33 22.75 14.40
C LEU A 302 36.18 24.13 13.72
N PRO A 303 35.97 24.20 12.40
CA PRO A 303 35.86 25.45 11.67
C PRO A 303 34.66 26.30 12.14
N LEU A 304 34.91 27.60 12.37
CA LEU A 304 33.97 28.60 12.91
C LEU A 304 32.66 28.80 12.11
N ARG A 305 32.53 28.18 10.92
CA ARG A 305 31.31 28.25 10.09
C ARG A 305 30.20 27.27 10.48
N MET A 306 30.43 26.41 11.47
CA MET A 306 29.36 25.60 12.08
C MET A 306 28.67 26.40 13.18
N HIS A 307 27.34 26.47 13.18
CA HIS A 307 26.60 27.11 14.26
C HIS A 307 26.84 26.35 15.57
N LYS A 308 27.51 27.01 16.52
CA LYS A 308 27.85 26.45 17.82
C LYS A 308 26.69 26.71 18.79
N SER A 309 26.06 25.65 19.30
CA SER A 309 25.19 25.75 20.48
C SER A 309 25.64 24.78 21.55
N THR A 310 26.18 25.32 22.64
CA THR A 310 26.47 24.58 23.87
C THR A 310 25.27 24.74 24.80
N THR A 311 24.64 23.64 25.21
CA THR A 311 23.62 23.68 26.27
C THR A 311 24.29 23.50 27.63
N ALA A 312 23.61 23.97 28.68
CA ALA A 312 24.12 24.03 30.06
C ALA A 312 24.56 22.67 30.66
N ASP A 313 24.21 21.55 30.02
CA ASP A 313 24.46 20.19 30.53
C ASP A 313 25.72 19.53 29.95
N GLY A 314 26.66 20.29 29.36
CA GLY A 314 27.95 19.78 28.87
C GLY A 314 27.88 18.91 27.61
N ARG A 315 26.76 18.96 26.87
CA ARG A 315 26.61 18.27 25.58
C ARG A 315 27.00 19.19 24.42
N LEU A 316 27.97 18.75 23.62
CA LEU A 316 28.39 19.45 22.39
C LEU A 316 27.55 18.94 21.22
N PHE A 317 26.71 19.80 20.64
CA PHE A 317 26.03 19.53 19.38
C PHE A 317 26.81 20.17 18.24
N ILE A 318 27.16 19.37 17.23
CA ILE A 318 27.80 19.85 16.00
C ILE A 318 26.77 19.67 14.89
N GLN A 319 26.23 20.79 14.42
CA GLN A 319 25.30 20.83 13.30
C GLN A 319 26.09 21.07 12.02
N PHE A 320 26.13 20.07 11.14
CA PHE A 320 26.69 20.19 9.80
C PHE A 320 25.63 20.84 8.90
N ILE A 321 25.96 21.98 8.27
CA ILE A 321 25.16 22.58 7.18
C ILE A 321 25.67 22.01 5.87
#